data_AF-A0A946AZJ8-F1
#
_entry.id   AF-A0A946AZJ8-F1
#
_cell.length_a   1.000
_cell.length_b   1.000
_cell.length_c   1.000
_cell.angle_alpha   90.00
_cell.angle_beta   90.00
_cell.angle_gamma   90.00
#
_symmetry.space_group_name_H-M   'P 1'
#
loop_
_entity.id
_entity.type
_entity.pdbx_description
1 polymer ?
#
loop_
_entity_poly.entity_id
_entity_poly.type
_entity_poly.pdbx_seq_one_letter_code
_entity_poly.pdbx_strand_id
1 'polypeptide(L)'
;MKKTIIILISIFFTSGFANYKEYRKFSEPVPTSEGQKIFQEMGCPMCHGHEGLGNGFLAQGLEPRPRNFTSFDAMKGVPYQSMYTAIKDGIPFSGMPSFNLSDKQIDDVISYVRSFLTENYITINTCLNTPQVLSLENIDIGRKLEIEKDKPDLVSTRLGIGEITLTPNFEAMRREFIEKRSKLVRVHINLTKTIQDKKKYLAIIALRINKCIK
;
A
#
# COMPACT_ATOMS: atom_id res chain seq x y z
N MET A 1 57.70 -42.82 -4.06
CA MET A 1 57.69 -41.34 -4.15
C MET A 1 56.34 -40.88 -4.71
N LYS A 2 55.38 -40.50 -3.86
CA LYS A 2 54.11 -39.91 -4.29
C LYS A 2 54.21 -38.40 -4.18
N LYS A 3 54.10 -37.68 -5.30
CA LYS A 3 54.10 -36.21 -5.36
C LYS A 3 52.69 -35.71 -5.06
N THR A 4 52.50 -35.02 -3.94
CA THR A 4 51.26 -34.33 -3.60
C THR A 4 51.25 -32.97 -4.30
N ILE A 5 50.31 -32.77 -5.22
CA ILE A 5 50.05 -31.49 -5.87
C ILE A 5 49.07 -30.72 -4.99
N ILE A 6 49.51 -29.60 -4.43
CA ILE A 6 48.65 -28.67 -3.68
C ILE A 6 48.08 -27.67 -4.69
N ILE A 7 46.78 -27.78 -4.97
CA ILE A 7 46.04 -26.81 -5.79
C ILE A 7 45.58 -25.67 -4.87
N LEU A 8 46.24 -24.52 -5.00
CA LEU A 8 45.84 -23.25 -4.37
C LEU A 8 44.58 -22.72 -5.08
N ILE A 9 43.41 -23.03 -4.53
CA ILE A 9 42.14 -22.43 -4.96
C ILE A 9 42.09 -21.00 -4.41
N SER A 10 42.46 -20.03 -5.25
CA SER A 10 42.19 -18.61 -4.96
C SER A 10 40.69 -18.37 -5.00
N ILE A 11 40.07 -18.25 -3.83
CA ILE A 11 38.68 -17.82 -3.71
C ILE A 11 38.65 -16.32 -3.96
N PHE A 12 38.32 -15.93 -5.20
CA PHE A 12 37.90 -14.56 -5.51
C PHE A 12 36.56 -14.31 -4.81
N PHE A 13 36.60 -13.75 -3.60
CA PHE A 13 35.44 -13.09 -3.00
C PHE A 13 35.19 -11.80 -3.80
N THR A 14 34.41 -11.92 -4.87
CA THR A 14 33.78 -10.75 -5.48
C THR A 14 32.75 -10.24 -4.47
N SER A 15 33.07 -9.16 -3.79
CA SER A 15 32.13 -8.38 -2.97
C SER A 15 31.13 -7.65 -3.88
N GLY A 16 30.34 -8.42 -4.62
CA GLY A 16 29.20 -7.93 -5.38
C GLY A 16 28.06 -7.59 -4.42
N PHE A 17 28.14 -6.45 -3.75
CA PHE A 17 26.93 -5.80 -3.23
C PHE A 17 26.17 -5.21 -4.42
N ALA A 18 25.59 -6.08 -5.25
CA ALA A 18 24.65 -5.66 -6.27
C ALA A 18 23.47 -4.98 -5.58
N ASN A 19 23.23 -3.72 -5.89
CA ASN A 19 21.99 -3.02 -5.55
C ASN A 19 20.84 -3.75 -6.26
N TYR A 20 20.24 -4.75 -5.59
CA TYR A 20 19.14 -5.52 -6.13
C TYR A 20 17.90 -4.61 -6.23
N LYS A 21 17.45 -4.38 -7.46
CA LYS A 21 16.28 -3.56 -7.80
C LYS A 21 15.08 -4.52 -7.88
N GLU A 22 14.12 -4.42 -6.96
CA GLU A 22 12.94 -5.30 -6.94
C GLU A 22 11.84 -4.79 -7.86
N TYR A 23 11.53 -5.54 -8.91
CA TYR A 23 10.47 -5.21 -9.85
C TYR A 23 9.12 -5.74 -9.39
N ARG A 24 8.13 -4.86 -9.32
CA ARG A 24 6.75 -5.16 -8.91
C ARG A 24 5.78 -4.67 -9.99
N LYS A 25 4.65 -5.34 -10.12
CA LYS A 25 3.52 -4.88 -10.92
C LYS A 25 2.36 -4.56 -9.98
N PHE A 26 1.56 -3.55 -10.31
CA PHE A 26 0.24 -3.43 -9.68
C PHE A 26 -0.58 -4.66 -10.04
N SER A 27 -1.27 -5.22 -9.05
CA SER A 27 -2.26 -6.25 -9.31
C SER A 27 -3.29 -5.71 -10.31
N GLU A 28 -3.83 -6.58 -11.16
CA GLU A 28 -5.01 -6.20 -11.92
C GLU A 28 -6.10 -5.75 -10.94
N PRO A 29 -6.91 -4.73 -11.31
CA PRO A 29 -8.06 -4.35 -10.50
C PRO A 29 -8.90 -5.60 -10.24
N VAL A 30 -9.07 -5.98 -8.97
CA VAL A 30 -9.99 -7.07 -8.60
C VAL A 30 -11.35 -6.72 -9.19
N PRO A 31 -12.04 -7.64 -9.88
CA PRO A 31 -13.38 -7.38 -10.39
C PRO A 31 -14.25 -6.87 -9.26
N THR A 32 -14.54 -5.58 -9.27
CA THR A 32 -15.22 -4.90 -8.16
C THR A 32 -16.64 -5.40 -7.99
N SER A 33 -17.19 -6.10 -8.99
CA SER A 33 -18.58 -6.57 -9.01
C SER A 33 -18.94 -7.47 -7.83
N GLU A 34 -18.08 -8.42 -7.44
CA GLU A 34 -18.42 -9.33 -6.33
C GLU A 34 -18.29 -8.62 -4.98
N GLY A 35 -17.20 -7.88 -4.77
CA GLY A 35 -17.01 -7.07 -3.55
C GLY A 35 -18.09 -5.99 -3.39
N GLN A 36 -18.52 -5.36 -4.49
CA GLN A 36 -19.61 -4.41 -4.55
C GLN A 36 -20.94 -5.06 -4.19
N LYS A 37 -21.22 -6.23 -4.76
CA LYS A 37 -22.44 -7.00 -4.46
C LYS A 37 -22.50 -7.33 -2.97
N ILE A 38 -21.43 -7.88 -2.41
CA ILE A 38 -21.36 -8.20 -0.97
C ILE A 38 -21.51 -6.93 -0.13
N PHE A 39 -20.82 -5.85 -0.49
CA PHE A 39 -20.94 -4.56 0.21
C PHE A 39 -22.41 -4.11 0.27
N GLN A 40 -23.15 -4.22 -0.84
CA GLN A 40 -24.57 -3.87 -0.91
C GLN A 40 -25.44 -4.84 -0.11
N GLU A 41 -25.31 -6.15 -0.34
CA GLU A 41 -26.17 -7.19 0.23
C GLU A 41 -25.99 -7.34 1.75
N MET A 42 -24.78 -7.14 2.26
CA MET A 42 -24.49 -7.21 3.70
C MET A 42 -24.86 -5.93 4.45
N GLY A 43 -25.47 -4.94 3.78
CA GLY A 43 -25.95 -3.72 4.41
C GLY A 43 -24.84 -2.73 4.79
N CYS A 44 -23.62 -2.87 4.25
CA CYS A 44 -22.53 -1.93 4.52
C CYS A 44 -22.90 -0.45 4.22
N PRO A 45 -23.65 -0.12 3.13
CA PRO A 45 -24.10 1.24 2.84
C PRO A 45 -24.96 1.87 3.94
N MET A 46 -25.66 1.08 4.76
CA MET A 46 -26.50 1.62 5.83
C MET A 46 -25.70 2.45 6.84
N CYS A 47 -24.43 2.09 7.05
CA CYS A 47 -23.49 2.83 7.88
C CYS A 47 -22.47 3.63 7.04
N HIS A 48 -21.87 3.00 6.03
CA HIS A 48 -20.78 3.60 5.27
C HIS A 48 -21.23 4.47 4.09
N GLY A 49 -22.51 4.48 3.74
CA GLY A 49 -23.06 5.16 2.56
C GLY A 49 -22.75 4.42 1.26
N HIS A 50 -23.56 4.64 0.23
CA HIS A 50 -23.34 4.05 -1.11
C HIS A 50 -22.06 4.55 -1.78
N GLU A 51 -21.69 5.79 -1.49
CA GLU A 51 -20.47 6.44 -1.99
C GLU A 51 -19.27 6.24 -1.05
N GLY A 52 -19.41 5.43 0.01
CA GLY A 52 -18.33 5.15 0.96
C GLY A 52 -17.92 6.34 1.84
N LEU A 53 -18.75 7.38 1.93
CA LEU A 53 -18.44 8.62 2.65
C LEU A 53 -18.54 8.51 4.17
N GLY A 54 -18.97 7.37 4.72
CA GLY A 54 -19.20 7.20 6.16
C GLY A 54 -20.45 7.93 6.67
N ASN A 55 -21.39 8.23 5.77
CA ASN A 55 -22.58 9.04 6.02
C ASN A 55 -23.88 8.28 5.75
N GLY A 56 -23.87 6.95 5.89
CA GLY A 56 -25.07 6.12 5.74
C GLY A 56 -26.16 6.54 6.73
N PHE A 57 -27.40 6.09 6.48
CA PHE A 57 -28.55 6.44 7.30
C PHE A 57 -28.31 6.23 8.81
N LEU A 58 -27.64 5.15 9.19
CA LEU A 58 -27.34 4.81 10.58
C LEU A 58 -26.13 5.57 11.15
N ALA A 59 -25.30 6.21 10.32
CA ALA A 59 -24.06 6.84 10.74
C ALA A 59 -24.24 7.97 11.77
N GLN A 60 -25.38 8.66 11.76
CA GLN A 60 -25.64 9.79 12.66
C GLN A 60 -25.74 9.40 14.13
N GLY A 61 -26.14 8.16 14.42
CA GLY A 61 -26.29 7.64 15.78
C GLY A 61 -25.08 6.86 16.31
N LEU A 62 -23.97 6.82 15.57
CA LEU A 62 -22.81 5.99 15.90
C LEU A 62 -21.62 6.83 16.34
N GLU A 63 -21.02 6.43 17.48
CA GLU A 63 -19.73 6.92 17.95
C GLU A 63 -18.81 5.70 18.22
N PRO A 64 -17.66 5.60 17.55
CA PRO A 64 -17.16 6.48 16.50
C PRO A 64 -17.98 6.40 15.20
N ARG A 65 -17.98 7.50 14.44
CA ARG A 65 -18.61 7.53 13.10
C ARG A 65 -17.97 6.50 12.16
N PRO A 66 -18.76 5.89 11.24
CA PRO A 66 -18.23 5.02 10.20
C PRO A 66 -17.13 5.71 9.39
N ARG A 67 -16.09 4.96 9.04
CA ARG A 67 -14.95 5.48 8.30
C ARG A 67 -15.36 5.96 6.91
N ASN A 68 -14.86 7.13 6.51
CA ASN A 68 -14.96 7.63 5.15
C ASN A 68 -13.86 6.99 4.28
N PHE A 69 -14.27 6.10 3.36
CA PHE A 69 -13.38 5.36 2.47
C PHE A 69 -12.83 6.20 1.31
N THR A 70 -13.44 7.34 0.99
CA THR A 70 -12.97 8.26 -0.06
C THR A 70 -11.84 9.18 0.42
N SER A 71 -11.61 9.27 1.73
CA SER A 71 -10.62 10.16 2.32
C SER A 71 -9.26 9.48 2.41
N PHE A 72 -8.27 10.06 1.72
CA PHE A 72 -6.88 9.61 1.81
C PHE A 72 -6.38 9.60 3.26
N ASP A 73 -6.66 10.65 4.04
CA ASP A 73 -6.20 10.74 5.43
C ASP A 73 -6.86 9.69 6.34
N ALA A 74 -8.14 9.37 6.09
CA ALA A 74 -8.85 8.34 6.85
C ALA A 74 -8.37 6.91 6.51
N MET A 75 -7.79 6.71 5.32
CA MET A 75 -7.47 5.38 4.78
C MET A 75 -5.97 5.07 4.68
N LYS A 76 -5.09 6.06 4.52
CA LYS A 76 -3.63 5.86 4.34
C LYS A 76 -3.00 5.04 5.47
N GLY A 77 -3.54 5.14 6.68
CA GLY A 77 -3.03 4.41 7.85
C GLY A 77 -3.61 3.01 8.04
N VAL A 78 -4.57 2.59 7.23
CA VAL A 78 -5.39 1.40 7.51
C VAL A 78 -4.77 0.16 6.83
N PRO A 79 -4.14 -0.76 7.58
CA PRO A 79 -3.55 -1.96 7.00
C PRO A 79 -4.64 -2.94 6.58
N TYR A 80 -4.35 -3.76 5.56
CA TYR A 80 -5.23 -4.85 5.11
C TYR A 80 -5.77 -5.68 6.28
N GLN A 81 -4.90 -6.13 7.19
CA GLN A 81 -5.29 -6.96 8.33
C GLN A 81 -6.33 -6.28 9.24
N SER A 82 -6.24 -4.95 9.41
CA SER A 82 -7.23 -4.23 10.22
C SER A 82 -8.59 -4.19 9.54
N MET A 83 -8.64 -4.12 8.20
CA MET A 83 -9.90 -4.18 7.45
C MET A 83 -10.47 -5.59 7.50
N TYR A 84 -9.62 -6.60 7.32
CA TYR A 84 -10.00 -8.00 7.40
C TYR A 84 -10.61 -8.32 8.77
N THR A 85 -9.92 -8.01 9.86
CA THR A 85 -10.41 -8.23 11.23
C THR A 85 -11.67 -7.40 11.52
N ALA A 86 -11.75 -6.15 11.07
CA ALA A 86 -12.96 -5.34 11.25
C ALA A 86 -14.19 -5.92 10.55
N ILE A 87 -14.03 -6.57 9.40
CA ILE A 87 -15.12 -7.23 8.69
C ILE A 87 -15.43 -8.59 9.34
N LYS A 88 -14.39 -9.37 9.66
CA LYS A 88 -14.55 -10.73 10.21
C LYS A 88 -15.15 -10.73 11.61
N ASP A 89 -14.57 -9.91 12.49
CA ASP A 89 -14.82 -9.96 13.93
C ASP A 89 -15.59 -8.73 14.43
N GLY A 90 -15.83 -7.75 13.56
CA GLY A 90 -16.37 -6.45 13.95
C GLY A 90 -15.33 -5.57 14.64
N ILE A 91 -15.78 -4.42 15.15
CA ILE A 91 -14.95 -3.53 15.98
C ILE A 91 -15.65 -3.37 17.33
N PRO A 92 -15.08 -3.90 18.43
CA PRO A 92 -15.64 -3.73 19.76
C PRO A 92 -15.86 -2.27 20.13
N PHE A 93 -16.93 -2.00 20.91
CA PHE A 93 -17.32 -0.65 21.35
C PHE A 93 -17.56 0.33 20.19
N SER A 94 -18.04 -0.17 19.05
CA SER A 94 -18.45 0.62 17.89
C SER A 94 -19.73 0.03 17.26
N GLY A 95 -20.28 0.71 16.25
CA GLY A 95 -21.40 0.19 15.46
C GLY A 95 -21.02 -0.82 14.36
N MET A 96 -19.78 -1.28 14.26
CA MET A 96 -19.33 -2.21 13.22
C MET A 96 -19.47 -3.68 13.69
N PRO A 97 -20.46 -4.44 13.17
CA PRO A 97 -20.66 -5.84 13.55
C PRO A 97 -19.67 -6.77 12.84
N SER A 98 -19.59 -8.01 13.31
CA SER A 98 -18.92 -9.11 12.61
C SER A 98 -19.77 -9.63 11.45
N PHE A 99 -19.12 -10.03 10.35
CA PHE A 99 -19.78 -10.63 9.20
C PHE A 99 -19.28 -12.06 8.96
N ASN A 100 -20.21 -13.00 8.78
CA ASN A 100 -19.89 -14.38 8.46
C ASN A 100 -19.59 -14.56 6.96
N LEU A 101 -18.44 -14.02 6.53
CA LEU A 101 -17.94 -14.12 5.17
C LEU A 101 -16.71 -15.05 5.12
N SER A 102 -16.51 -15.70 3.97
CA SER A 102 -15.27 -16.42 3.69
C SER A 102 -14.11 -15.45 3.46
N ASP A 103 -12.87 -15.93 3.61
CA ASP A 103 -11.66 -15.10 3.42
C ASP A 103 -11.64 -14.43 2.05
N LYS A 104 -12.01 -15.18 1.01
CA LYS A 104 -12.11 -14.65 -0.35
C LYS A 104 -13.17 -13.53 -0.46
N GLN A 105 -14.33 -13.70 0.16
CA GLN A 105 -15.37 -12.66 0.16
C GLN A 105 -14.90 -11.41 0.89
N ILE A 106 -14.16 -11.55 1.98
CA ILE A 106 -13.56 -10.42 2.70
C ILE A 106 -12.51 -9.73 1.82
N ASP A 107 -11.68 -10.48 1.08
CA ASP A 107 -10.74 -9.92 0.10
C ASP A 107 -11.43 -9.10 -0.98
N ASP A 108 -12.52 -9.64 -1.53
CA ASP A 108 -13.32 -8.98 -2.57
C ASP A 108 -13.92 -7.67 -2.02
N VAL A 109 -14.48 -7.69 -0.79
CA VAL A 109 -15.03 -6.49 -0.13
C VAL A 109 -13.94 -5.47 0.19
N ILE A 110 -12.78 -5.87 0.71
CA ILE A 110 -11.67 -4.95 0.99
C ILE A 110 -11.18 -4.28 -0.29
N SER A 111 -11.12 -5.03 -1.39
CA SER A 111 -10.74 -4.51 -2.69
C SER A 111 -11.75 -3.47 -3.19
N TYR A 112 -13.05 -3.74 -3.03
CA TYR A 112 -14.10 -2.75 -3.31
C TYR A 112 -14.03 -1.53 -2.38
N VAL A 113 -13.80 -1.71 -1.08
CA VAL A 113 -13.66 -0.60 -0.13
C VAL A 113 -12.48 0.32 -0.50
N ARG A 114 -11.37 -0.24 -0.99
CA ARG A 114 -10.22 0.56 -1.46
C ARG A 114 -10.49 1.29 -2.77
N SER A 115 -11.38 0.76 -3.62
CA SER A 115 -11.69 1.36 -4.92
C SER A 115 -12.40 2.72 -4.79
N PHE A 116 -13.05 2.99 -3.65
CA PHE A 116 -13.58 4.33 -3.33
C PHE A 116 -12.48 5.40 -3.26
N LEU A 117 -11.25 5.02 -2.95
CA LEU A 117 -10.12 5.95 -2.85
C LEU A 117 -9.26 5.97 -4.11
N THR A 118 -8.88 4.79 -4.61
CA THR A 118 -7.85 4.65 -5.65
C THR A 118 -8.16 3.47 -6.57
N GLU A 119 -7.78 3.59 -7.84
CA GLU A 119 -7.92 2.48 -8.80
C GLU A 119 -6.96 1.34 -8.49
N ASN A 120 -5.76 1.69 -8.01
CA ASN A 120 -4.71 0.73 -7.70
C ASN A 120 -4.17 0.98 -6.29
N TYR A 121 -3.98 -0.08 -5.50
CA TYR A 121 -3.37 0.01 -4.18
C TYR A 121 -2.37 -1.12 -3.99
N ILE A 122 -1.13 -0.80 -3.62
CA ILE A 122 -0.11 -1.81 -3.32
C ILE A 122 0.60 -1.48 -2.02
N THR A 123 0.85 -2.50 -1.21
CA THR A 123 1.72 -2.40 -0.03
C THR A 123 3.01 -3.15 -0.31
N ILE A 124 4.14 -2.47 -0.16
CA ILE A 124 5.46 -3.04 -0.41
C ILE A 124 6.24 -3.02 0.89
N ASN A 125 6.66 -4.19 1.37
CA ASN A 125 7.64 -4.27 2.45
C ASN A 125 9.03 -4.20 1.83
N THR A 126 9.85 -3.27 2.29
CA THR A 126 11.20 -3.08 1.75
C THR A 126 12.20 -2.72 2.85
N CYS A 127 13.47 -2.81 2.50
CA CYS A 127 14.59 -2.41 3.36
C CYS A 127 15.08 -1.02 3.01
N LEU A 128 15.68 -0.36 4.00
CA LEU A 128 16.23 0.99 3.86
C LEU A 128 17.21 1.16 2.68
N ASN A 129 17.91 0.10 2.30
CA ASN A 129 18.93 0.11 1.25
C ASN A 129 18.46 -0.55 -0.06
N THR A 130 17.16 -0.76 -0.25
CA THR A 130 16.63 -1.50 -1.40
C THR A 130 15.68 -0.62 -2.21
N PRO A 131 16.11 -0.09 -3.37
CA PRO A 131 15.22 0.59 -4.30
C PRO A 131 14.11 -0.35 -4.80
N GLN A 132 12.92 0.20 -4.96
CA GLN A 132 11.75 -0.51 -5.47
C GLN A 132 11.37 0.03 -6.84
N VAL A 133 10.96 -0.85 -7.75
CA VAL A 133 10.47 -0.49 -9.08
C VAL A 133 9.07 -0.97 -9.22
N LEU A 134 8.22 -0.10 -9.72
CA LEU A 134 6.88 -0.49 -10.08
C LEU A 134 6.68 -0.24 -11.56
N SER A 135 6.22 -1.28 -12.26
CA SER A 135 5.62 -1.12 -13.58
C SER A 135 4.40 -0.21 -13.48
N LEU A 136 4.32 0.73 -14.41
CA LEU A 136 3.16 1.59 -14.61
C LEU A 136 2.35 1.18 -15.87
N GLU A 137 2.65 0.02 -16.47
CA GLU A 137 1.98 -0.47 -17.70
C GLU A 137 0.45 -0.49 -17.57
N ASN A 138 -0.08 -0.84 -16.39
CA ASN A 138 -1.52 -0.96 -16.12
C ASN A 138 -2.15 0.32 -15.54
N ILE A 139 -1.44 1.46 -15.58
CA ILE A 139 -1.93 2.73 -15.06
C ILE A 139 -2.10 3.71 -16.22
N ASP A 140 -3.26 4.36 -16.34
CA ASP A 140 -3.44 5.46 -17.30
C ASP A 140 -2.71 6.73 -16.80
N ILE A 141 -1.40 6.76 -17.02
CA ILE A 141 -0.52 7.86 -16.64
C ILE A 141 -0.90 9.16 -17.39
N GLY A 142 -1.53 9.07 -18.57
CA GLY A 142 -1.89 10.21 -19.41
C GLY A 142 -0.76 11.22 -19.61
N ARG A 143 -1.10 12.48 -19.91
CA ARG A 143 -0.12 13.57 -20.10
C ARG A 143 0.22 14.37 -18.82
N LYS A 144 -0.52 14.18 -17.73
CA LYS A 144 -0.39 14.99 -16.51
C LYS A 144 -0.52 14.12 -15.25
N LEU A 145 0.50 13.29 -15.02
CA LEU A 145 0.67 12.55 -13.77
C LEU A 145 1.33 13.45 -12.73
N GLU A 146 0.77 13.49 -11.53
CA GLU A 146 1.31 14.17 -10.36
C GLU A 146 1.69 13.12 -9.31
N ILE A 147 2.93 13.21 -8.79
CA ILE A 147 3.44 12.32 -7.74
C ILE A 147 3.49 13.09 -6.44
N GLU A 148 2.72 12.63 -5.46
CA GLU A 148 2.71 13.21 -4.12
C GLU A 148 3.24 12.21 -3.10
N LYS A 149 3.93 12.71 -2.08
CA LYS A 149 4.48 11.90 -0.99
C LYS A 149 4.04 12.48 0.34
N ASP A 150 3.56 11.64 1.25
CA ASP A 150 3.22 12.08 2.61
C ASP A 150 4.46 12.47 3.43
N LYS A 151 5.62 11.89 3.11
CA LYS A 151 6.93 12.17 3.71
C LYS A 151 7.98 12.36 2.61
N PRO A 152 8.04 13.54 1.97
CA PRO A 152 8.81 13.76 0.74
C PRO A 152 10.32 13.54 0.90
N ASP A 153 10.88 13.78 2.08
CA ASP A 153 12.32 13.69 2.35
C ASP A 153 12.81 12.25 2.56
N LEU A 154 11.89 11.33 2.89
CA LEU A 154 12.24 9.95 3.24
C LEU A 154 12.41 9.04 2.03
N VAL A 155 11.76 9.37 0.90
CA VAL A 155 11.79 8.56 -0.32
C VAL A 155 11.88 9.47 -1.55
N SER A 156 12.91 9.25 -2.36
CA SER A 156 13.02 9.86 -3.68
C SER A 156 12.27 9.04 -4.74
N THR A 157 11.74 9.72 -5.75
CA THR A 157 10.96 9.12 -6.84
C THR A 157 11.59 9.50 -8.17
N ARG A 158 11.79 8.52 -9.05
CA ARG A 158 12.24 8.74 -10.44
C ARG A 158 11.27 8.07 -11.40
N LEU A 159 10.70 8.84 -12.32
CA LEU A 159 9.92 8.30 -13.44
C LEU A 159 10.86 7.84 -14.56
N GLY A 160 10.67 6.62 -15.02
CA GLY A 160 11.27 6.06 -16.22
C GLY A 160 10.21 5.80 -17.30
N ILE A 161 10.60 5.12 -18.36
CA ILE A 161 9.67 4.70 -19.41
C ILE A 161 8.81 3.56 -18.86
N GLY A 162 7.53 3.84 -18.56
CA GLY A 162 6.60 2.83 -18.07
C GLY A 162 6.89 2.32 -16.65
N GLU A 163 7.75 2.98 -15.89
CA GLU A 163 8.07 2.58 -14.52
C GLU A 163 8.29 3.76 -13.58
N ILE A 164 8.09 3.53 -12.29
CA ILE A 164 8.52 4.42 -11.21
C ILE A 164 9.52 3.70 -10.32
N THR A 165 10.65 4.34 -10.05
CA THR A 165 11.63 3.88 -9.06
C THR A 165 11.48 4.68 -7.78
N LEU A 166 11.39 3.98 -6.65
CA LEU A 166 11.28 4.52 -5.30
C LEU A 166 12.55 4.16 -4.53
N THR A 167 13.31 5.16 -4.10
CA THR A 167 14.57 4.95 -3.38
C THR A 167 14.48 5.60 -2.00
N PRO A 168 14.50 4.82 -0.91
CA PRO A 168 14.59 5.37 0.44
C PRO A 168 15.86 6.21 0.62
N ASN A 169 15.72 7.36 1.28
CA ASN A 169 16.85 8.21 1.64
C ASN A 169 17.49 7.68 2.93
N PHE A 170 18.68 7.10 2.83
CA PHE A 170 19.36 6.45 3.95
C PHE A 170 19.52 7.35 5.17
N GLU A 171 19.99 8.58 4.99
CA GLU A 171 20.27 9.51 6.08
C GLU A 171 18.97 9.99 6.74
N ALA A 172 18.01 10.44 5.95
CA ALA A 172 16.74 10.95 6.44
C ALA A 172 15.96 9.87 7.22
N MET A 173 15.90 8.65 6.67
CA MET A 173 15.27 7.51 7.32
C MET A 173 16.00 7.06 8.59
N ARG A 174 17.34 7.10 8.61
CA ARG A 174 18.10 6.76 9.83
C ARG A 174 17.74 7.70 10.98
N ARG A 175 17.59 9.00 10.71
CA ARG A 175 17.10 9.99 11.70
C ARG A 175 15.68 9.66 12.13
N GLU A 176 14.77 9.43 11.19
CA GLU A 176 13.37 9.09 11.47
C GLU A 176 13.24 7.86 12.39
N PHE A 177 14.00 6.79 12.15
CA PHE A 177 13.99 5.60 13.01
C PHE A 177 14.47 5.89 14.44
N ILE A 178 15.48 6.75 14.60
CA ILE A 178 16.02 7.15 15.91
C ILE A 178 15.01 8.02 16.66
N GLU A 179 14.52 9.07 16.00
CA GLU A 179 13.62 10.07 16.59
C GLU A 179 12.27 9.45 16.98
N LYS A 180 11.68 8.62 16.12
CA LYS A 180 10.39 7.96 16.39
C LYS A 180 10.52 6.68 17.21
N ARG A 181 11.74 6.25 17.52
CA ARG A 181 12.04 4.94 18.17
C ARG A 181 11.31 3.77 17.48
N SER A 182 11.16 3.83 16.16
CA SER A 182 10.45 2.82 15.38
C SER A 182 11.42 1.89 14.66
N LYS A 183 10.96 0.66 14.38
CA LYS A 183 11.65 -0.28 13.48
C LYS A 183 11.06 -0.29 12.06
N LEU A 184 9.91 0.36 11.89
CA LEU A 184 9.15 0.43 10.64
C LEU A 184 8.66 1.86 10.41
N VAL A 185 8.94 2.40 9.24
CA VAL A 185 8.38 3.68 8.78
C VAL A 185 7.51 3.41 7.56
N ARG A 186 6.34 4.05 7.51
CA ARG A 186 5.43 3.99 6.37
C ARG A 186 5.51 5.28 5.57
N VAL A 187 5.67 5.18 4.27
CA VAL A 187 5.63 6.30 3.34
C VAL A 187 4.62 5.98 2.26
N HIS A 188 3.74 6.93 1.97
CA HIS A 188 2.73 6.82 0.92
C HIS A 188 3.15 7.66 -0.27
N ILE A 189 3.11 7.03 -1.44
CA ILE A 189 3.35 7.68 -2.72
C ILE A 189 2.06 7.57 -3.52
N ASN A 190 1.48 8.72 -3.82
CA ASN A 190 0.22 8.83 -4.54
C ASN A 190 0.51 9.24 -5.97
N LEU A 191 0.04 8.43 -6.91
CA LEU A 191 0.01 8.73 -8.33
C LEU A 191 -1.37 9.32 -8.62
N THR A 192 -1.42 10.61 -8.95
CA THR A 192 -2.67 11.35 -9.06
C THR A 192 -2.78 12.08 -10.38
N LYS A 193 -4.02 12.37 -10.78
CA LYS A 193 -4.35 13.12 -11.99
C LYS A 193 -5.54 14.01 -11.70
N THR A 194 -5.50 15.24 -12.17
CA THR A 194 -6.66 16.14 -12.09
C THR A 194 -7.55 15.91 -13.31
N ILE A 195 -8.80 15.52 -13.09
CA ILE A 195 -9.82 15.29 -14.11
C ILE A 195 -11.06 16.09 -13.74
N GLN A 196 -11.51 17.00 -14.62
CA GLN A 196 -12.68 17.86 -14.37
C GLN A 196 -12.60 18.58 -13.00
N ASP A 197 -11.45 19.18 -12.71
CA ASP A 197 -11.14 19.87 -11.45
C ASP A 197 -11.22 19.01 -10.17
N LYS A 198 -11.38 17.69 -10.33
CA LYS A 198 -11.33 16.72 -9.24
C LYS A 198 -10.03 15.94 -9.29
N LYS A 199 -9.39 15.81 -8.14
CA LYS A 199 -8.23 14.98 -7.96
C LYS A 199 -8.64 13.51 -7.93
N LYS A 200 -8.02 12.70 -8.81
CA LYS A 200 -8.19 11.25 -8.86
C LYS A 200 -6.90 10.56 -8.46
N TYR A 201 -6.99 9.57 -7.58
CA TYR A 201 -5.87 8.70 -7.23
C TYR A 201 -5.86 7.51 -8.19
N LEU A 202 -4.87 7.51 -9.10
CA LEU A 202 -4.65 6.40 -10.03
C LEU A 202 -4.01 5.22 -9.31
N ALA A 203 -3.06 5.51 -8.42
CA ALA A 203 -2.45 4.50 -7.57
C ALA A 203 -1.99 5.08 -6.23
N ILE A 204 -2.03 4.24 -5.20
CA ILE A 204 -1.42 4.50 -3.90
C ILE A 204 -0.44 3.38 -3.59
N ILE A 205 0.80 3.76 -3.31
CA ILE A 205 1.89 2.85 -2.96
C ILE A 205 2.22 3.09 -1.48
N ALA A 206 1.89 2.12 -0.63
CA ALA A 206 2.26 2.12 0.78
C ALA A 206 3.59 1.39 0.98
N LEU A 207 4.69 2.14 1.02
CA LEU A 207 6.02 1.60 1.34
C LEU A 207 6.15 1.40 2.86
N ARG A 208 6.36 0.16 3.25
CA ARG A 208 6.69 -0.28 4.61
C ARG A 208 8.19 -0.53 4.69
N ILE A 209 8.93 0.49 5.09
CA ILE A 209 10.39 0.48 5.10
C ILE A 209 10.87 0.05 6.48
N ASN A 210 11.55 -1.10 6.54
CA ASN A 210 12.10 -1.63 7.77
C ASN A 210 13.55 -1.21 7.96
N LYS A 211 13.95 -1.03 9.22
CA LYS A 211 15.35 -1.00 9.62
C LYS A 211 15.90 -2.42 9.48
N CYS A 212 16.21 -2.83 8.25
CA CYS A 212 16.85 -4.10 7.98
C CYS A 212 18.27 -4.03 8.52
N ILE A 213 18.43 -4.45 9.76
CA ILE A 213 19.72 -4.58 10.43
C ILE A 213 20.43 -5.73 9.71
N LYS A 214 21.57 -5.45 9.11
CA LYS A 214 22.61 -6.46 8.91
C LYS A 214 23.49 -6.44 10.14
#